data_AF-A0A7Y2A9I6-F1
#
_entry.id   AF-A0A7Y2A9I6-F1
#
_cell.length_a   1.000
_cell.length_b   1.000
_cell.length_c   1.000
_cell.angle_alpha   90.00
_cell.angle_beta   90.00
_cell.angle_gamma   90.00
#
_symmetry.space_group_name_H-M   'P 1'
#
loop_
_entity.id
_entity.type
_entity.pdbx_description
1 polymer ?
#
loop_
_entity_poly.entity_id
_entity_poly.type
_entity_poly.pdbx_seq_one_letter_code
_entity_poly.pdbx_strand_id
1 'polypeptide(L)' 'MAVFSFQKPDKVIMINSTDFEGKFEFRPLEPGYGLTVGNALRRVLLSSLEGFAITSVRIEGVD' A
#
# COMPACT_ATOMS: atom_id res chain seq x y z
N MET A 1 1.74 -35.26 9.62
CA MET A 1 2.16 -33.97 9.02
C MET A 1 0.90 -33.15 8.79
N ALA A 2 0.60 -32.20 9.66
CA ALA A 2 -0.53 -31.30 9.45
C ALA A 2 -0.14 -30.32 8.35
N VAL A 3 -0.78 -30.45 7.19
CA VAL A 3 -0.79 -29.40 6.17
C VAL A 3 -1.66 -28.29 6.75
N PHE A 4 -1.06 -27.34 7.47
CA PHE A 4 -1.79 -26.19 7.98
C PHE A 4 -2.36 -25.43 6.78
N SER A 5 -3.67 -25.49 6.59
CA SER A 5 -4.37 -24.71 5.58
C SER A 5 -4.32 -23.24 5.99
N PHE A 6 -3.37 -22.50 5.43
CA PHE A 6 -3.24 -21.07 5.66
C PHE A 6 -4.49 -20.32 5.20
N GLN A 7 -5.15 -19.57 6.10
CA GLN A 7 -6.28 -18.73 5.72
C GLN A 7 -5.80 -17.54 4.89
N LYS A 8 -6.07 -17.62 3.58
CA LYS A 8 -5.88 -16.49 2.68
C LYS A 8 -7.06 -15.52 2.85
N PRO A 9 -6.83 -14.20 2.76
CA PRO A 9 -7.94 -13.25 2.70
C PRO A 9 -8.77 -13.51 1.44
N ASP A 10 -10.11 -13.44 1.58
CA ASP A 10 -11.03 -13.79 0.49
C ASP A 10 -10.97 -12.76 -0.63
N LYS A 11 -11.29 -11.50 -0.31
CA LYS A 11 -11.30 -10.38 -1.26
C LYS A 11 -10.96 -9.08 -0.56
N VAL A 12 -10.23 -8.22 -1.26
CA VAL A 12 -9.99 -6.84 -0.83
C VAL A 12 -11.25 -6.01 -1.10
N ILE A 13 -11.79 -5.39 -0.05
CA ILE A 13 -12.99 -4.54 -0.14
C ILE A 13 -12.54 -3.08 -0.15
N MET A 14 -12.97 -2.32 -1.16
CA MET A 14 -12.81 -0.87 -1.17
C MET A 14 -13.98 -0.24 -0.40
N ILE A 15 -13.68 0.44 0.70
CA ILE A 15 -14.68 1.10 1.55
C ILE A 15 -14.99 2.50 1.01
N ASN A 16 -13.95 3.25 0.65
CA ASN A 16 -14.06 4.61 0.15
C ASN A 16 -12.91 4.90 -0.82
N SER A 17 -13.15 5.75 -1.82
CA SER A 17 -12.12 6.27 -2.70
C SER A 17 -12.49 7.68 -3.14
N THR A 18 -11.55 8.59 -2.97
CA THR A 18 -11.53 9.91 -3.59
C THR A 18 -10.34 9.97 -4.55
N ASP A 19 -10.11 11.13 -5.17
CA ASP A 19 -8.96 11.34 -6.05
C ASP A 19 -7.62 11.28 -5.29
N PHE A 20 -7.62 11.49 -3.97
CA PHE A 20 -6.41 11.59 -3.14
C PHE A 20 -6.37 10.64 -1.94
N GLU A 21 -7.43 9.85 -1.70
CA GLU A 21 -7.50 8.91 -0.58
C GLU A 21 -8.24 7.62 -0.99
N GLY A 22 -7.69 6.46 -0.62
CA GLY A 22 -8.36 5.17 -0.78
C GLY A 22 -8.36 4.39 0.54
N LYS A 23 -9.53 3.88 0.97
CA LYS A 23 -9.69 3.05 2.16
C LYS A 23 -10.07 1.63 1.77
N PHE A 24 -9.26 0.67 2.19
CA PHE A 24 -9.40 -0.74 1.86
C PHE A 24 -9.47 -1.61 3.12
N GLU A 25 -10.20 -2.71 3.06
CA GLU A 25 -10.32 -3.71 4.12
C GLU A 25 -9.94 -5.10 3.60
N PHE A 26 -9.10 -5.80 4.38
CA PHE A 26 -8.64 -7.15 4.12
C PHE A 26 -9.14 -8.06 5.24
N ARG A 27 -10.00 -9.02 4.90
CA ARG A 27 -10.48 -10.03 5.85
C ARG A 27 -10.92 -11.30 5.12
N PRO A 28 -10.94 -12.46 5.81
CA PRO A 28 -10.33 -12.71 7.12
C PRO A 28 -8.79 -12.80 7.03
N LEU A 29 -8.11 -12.52 8.13
CA LEU A 29 -6.66 -12.67 8.25
C LEU A 29 -6.34 -13.49 9.50
N GLU A 30 -5.33 -14.35 9.39
CA GLU A 30 -4.78 -15.04 10.55
C GLU A 30 -4.27 -14.04 11.62
N PRO A 31 -4.38 -14.37 12.91
CA PRO A 31 -3.81 -13.55 13.97
C PRO A 31 -2.34 -13.20 13.70
N GLY A 32 -2.00 -11.92 13.82
CA GLY A 32 -0.65 -11.40 13.55
C GLY A 32 -0.34 -11.04 12.10
N TYR A 33 -1.05 -11.62 11.12
CA TYR A 33 -0.80 -11.33 9.70
C TYR A 33 -1.21 -9.92 9.28
N GLY A 34 -2.15 -9.29 10.00
CA GLY A 34 -2.49 -7.89 9.79
C GLY A 34 -1.27 -6.97 9.89
N LEU A 35 -0.39 -7.21 10.87
CA LEU A 35 0.85 -6.43 11.02
C LEU A 35 1.85 -6.74 9.90
N THR A 36 2.03 -8.01 9.54
CA THR A 36 2.95 -8.43 8.48
C THR A 36 2.55 -7.82 7.13
N VAL A 37 1.29 -7.97 6.74
CA VAL A 37 0.76 -7.44 5.47
C VAL A 37 0.73 -5.91 5.50
N GLY A 38 0.23 -5.32 6.58
CA GLY A 38 0.14 -3.87 6.73
C GLY A 38 1.50 -3.18 6.66
N ASN A 39 2.51 -3.70 7.36
CA ASN A 39 3.87 -3.15 7.31
C ASN A 39 4.52 -3.33 5.94
N ALA A 40 4.30 -4.48 5.29
CA ALA A 40 4.82 -4.72 3.94
C ALA A 40 4.21 -3.71 2.96
N LEU A 41 2.88 -3.55 2.95
CA LEU A 41 2.19 -2.58 2.10
C LEU A 41 2.63 -1.15 2.40
N ARG A 42 2.71 -0.75 3.68
CA ARG A 42 3.18 0.59 4.07
C ARG A 42 4.57 0.89 3.52
N ARG A 43 5.51 -0.07 3.59
CA ARG A 43 6.87 0.13 3.05
C ARG A 43 6.85 0.31 1.54
N VAL A 44 6.15 -0.56 0.83
CA VAL A 44 6.07 -0.49 -0.65
C VAL A 44 5.42 0.82 -1.09
N LEU A 45 4.28 1.17 -0.48
CA LEU A 45 3.52 2.38 -0.84
C LEU A 45 4.29 3.67 -0.56
N LEU A 46 5.12 3.72 0.49
CA LEU A 46 5.88 4.93 0.84
C LEU A 46 7.22 5.05 0.11
N SER A 47 7.82 3.95 -0.34
CA SER A 47 9.20 3.99 -0.84
C SER A 47 9.40 3.47 -2.25
N SER A 48 8.42 2.79 -2.84
CA SER A 48 8.60 2.03 -4.08
C SER A 48 7.53 2.35 -5.13
N LEU A 49 6.69 3.36 -4.90
CA LEU A 49 5.75 3.82 -5.91
C LEU A 49 6.48 4.66 -6.95
N GLU A 50 6.32 4.25 -8.20
CA GLU A 50 6.72 5.05 -9.35
C GLU A 50 5.79 6.25 -9.50
N GLY A 51 6.35 7.36 -9.95
CA GLY A 51 5.61 8.58 -10.16
C GLY A 51 6.46 9.62 -10.89
N PHE A 52 5.84 10.76 -11.18
CA PHE A 52 6.52 11.88 -11.80
C PHE A 52 6.68 12.99 -10.76
N ALA A 53 7.87 13.59 -10.73
CA ALA A 53 8.17 14.73 -9.88
C ALA A 53 8.96 15.76 -10.68
N ILE A 54 8.77 17.04 -10.36
CA ILE A 54 9.60 18.11 -10.89
C ILE A 54 10.99 17.97 -10.26
N THR A 55 12.01 17.72 -11.07
CA THR A 55 13.39 17.53 -10.59
C THR A 55 14.20 18.82 -10.57
N SER A 56 13.88 19.77 -11.44
CA SER A 56 14.62 21.01 -11.61
C SER A 56 13.77 22.07 -12.28
N VAL A 57 14.01 23.33 -11.95
CA VAL A 57 13.46 24.50 -12.62
C VAL A 57 14.61 25.45 -12.94
N ARG A 58 14.60 26.03 -14.15
CA ARG A 58 15.55 27.07 -14.56
C ARG A 58 14.80 28.38 -14.74
N ILE A 59 15.25 29.43 -14.07
CA ILE A 59 14.69 30.77 -14.17
C ILE A 59 15.77 31.68 -14.74
N GLU A 60 15.45 32.39 -15.81
CA GLU A 60 16.38 33.31 -16.46
C GLU A 60 16.69 34.50 -15.53
N GLY A 61 17.97 34.85 -15.39
CA GLY A 61 18.42 35.98 -14.56
C GLY A 61 18.55 35.69 -13.06
N VAL A 62 18.34 34.45 -12.62
CA VAL A 62 18.61 34.00 -11.25
C VAL A 62 19.72 32.95 -11.32
N ASP A 63 20.95 33.39 -11.09
CA ASP A 63 22.09 32.52 -10.77
C ASP A 63 22.16 32.24 -9.27
#